data_AF-A0A2M7GH67-F1
#
_entry.id   AF-A0A2M7GH67-F1
#
_cell.length_a   1.000
_cell.length_b   1.000
_cell.length_c   1.000
_cell.angle_alpha   90.00
_cell.angle_beta   90.00
_cell.angle_gamma   90.00
#
_symmetry.space_group_name_H-M   'P 1'
#
loop_
_entity.id
_entity.type
_entity.pdbx_description
1 polymer ?
#
loop_
_entity_poly.entity_id
_entity_poly.type
_entity_poly.pdbx_seq_one_letter_code
_entity_poly.pdbx_strand_id
1 'polypeptide(L)'
;MYRYDEFDRTMVLDRVEQFRGQIARRMAGELSEEQFRPLRLQNGLYLQLHAYMLRVAIPYGQLNSRQMRKLAHIARTYDKGYGHFTTRQNIQY
;
A
#
# COMPACT_ATOMS: atom_id res chain seq x y z
N MET A 1 -13.39 -15.05 9.16
CA MET A 1 -12.58 -13.87 8.82
C MET A 1 -11.40 -13.83 9.77
N TYR A 2 -10.16 -13.79 9.26
CA TYR A 2 -8.97 -13.66 10.11
C TYR A 2 -9.12 -12.40 10.98
N ARG A 3 -8.98 -12.55 12.30
CA ARG A 3 -9.09 -11.44 13.24
C ARG A 3 -7.68 -11.02 13.57
N TYR A 4 -7.28 -9.88 13.02
CA TYR A 4 -6.02 -9.26 13.38
C TYR A 4 -5.97 -9.03 14.88
N ASP A 5 -4.91 -9.50 15.50
CA ASP A 5 -4.64 -9.25 16.91
C ASP A 5 -3.85 -7.95 17.09
N GLU A 6 -3.47 -7.67 18.34
CA GLU A 6 -2.69 -6.48 18.67
C GLU A 6 -1.26 -6.53 18.11
N PHE A 7 -0.70 -7.73 17.96
CA PHE A 7 0.62 -7.94 17.39
C PHE A 7 0.62 -7.61 15.90
N ASP A 8 -0.34 -8.13 15.14
CA ASP A 8 -0.52 -7.82 13.72
C ASP A 8 -0.66 -6.31 13.49
N ARG A 9 -1.46 -5.65 14.34
CA ARG A 9 -1.69 -4.21 14.24
C ARG A 9 -0.41 -3.44 14.49
N THR A 10 0.34 -3.79 15.53
CA THR A 10 1.61 -3.15 15.88
C THR A 10 2.62 -3.33 14.74
N MET A 11 2.76 -4.55 14.23
CA MET A 11 3.64 -4.85 13.10
C MET A 11 3.32 -4.01 11.86
N VAL A 12 2.03 -3.83 11.53
CA VAL A 12 1.62 -2.98 10.41
C VAL A 12 1.97 -1.52 10.66
N LEU A 13 1.76 -1.01 11.87
CA LEU A 13 2.07 0.37 12.23
C LEU A 13 3.57 0.65 12.17
N ASP A 14 4.40 -0.25 12.70
CA ASP A 14 5.86 -0.12 12.65
C ASP A 14 6.37 -0.10 11.21
N ARG A 15 5.79 -0.95 10.35
CA ARG A 15 6.13 -0.96 8.92
C ARG A 15 5.70 0.32 8.21
N VAL A 16 4.55 0.89 8.57
CA VAL A 16 4.12 2.19 8.04
C VAL A 16 5.10 3.28 8.43
N GLU A 17 5.55 3.31 9.68
CA GLU A 17 6.50 4.33 10.14
C GLU A 17 7.88 4.17 9.51
N GLN A 18 8.36 2.93 9.40
CA GLN A 18 9.60 2.63 8.67
C GLN A 18 9.52 3.11 7.22
N PHE A 19 8.43 2.81 6.51
CA PHE A 19 8.29 3.19 5.10
C PHE A 19 8.13 4.71 4.94
N ARG A 20 7.48 5.40 5.88
CA ARG A 20 7.43 6.86 5.92
C ARG A 20 8.84 7.47 5.95
N GLY A 21 9.72 6.97 6.82
CA GLY A 21 11.11 7.42 6.88
C GLY A 21 11.87 7.17 5.57
N GLN A 22 11.66 6.01 4.94
CA GLN A 22 12.27 5.69 3.64
C GLN A 22 11.79 6.62 2.52
N ILE A 23 10.51 6.97 2.49
CA ILE A 23 9.96 7.96 1.56
C ILE A 23 10.57 9.34 1.82
N ALA A 24 10.66 9.78 3.08
CA ALA A 24 11.24 11.08 3.42
C ALA A 24 12.68 11.21 2.91
N ARG A 25 13.50 10.16 3.11
CA ARG A 25 14.88 10.09 2.59
C ARG A 25 14.96 10.09 1.07
N ARG A 26 14.04 9.38 0.40
CA ARG A 26 13.92 9.39 -1.08
C ARG A 26 13.56 10.77 -1.61
N MET A 27 12.69 11.50 -0.91
CA MET A 27 12.30 12.87 -1.27
C MET A 27 13.42 13.88 -1.00
N ALA A 28 14.22 13.65 0.04
CA ALA A 28 15.42 14.45 0.35
C ALA A 28 16.62 14.17 -0.58
N GLY A 29 16.54 13.14 -1.43
CA GLY A 29 17.64 12.73 -2.31
C GLY A 29 18.73 11.87 -1.63
N GLU A 30 18.55 11.53 -0.35
CA GLU A 30 19.46 10.68 0.44
C GLU A 30 19.36 9.19 0.09
N LEU A 31 18.35 8.82 -0.69
CA LEU A 31 18.11 7.45 -1.14
C LEU A 31 17.91 7.46 -2.66
N SER A 32 18.79 6.78 -3.40
CA SER A 32 18.69 6.70 -4.85
C SER A 32 17.46 5.88 -5.29
N GLU A 33 17.01 6.03 -6.54
CA GLU A 33 15.90 5.21 -7.04
C GLU A 33 16.23 3.71 -7.02
N GLU A 34 17.48 3.35 -7.29
CA GLU A 34 17.94 1.95 -7.24
C GLU A 34 17.84 1.38 -5.82
N GLN A 35 18.27 2.14 -4.81
CA GLN A 35 18.16 1.75 -3.41
C GLN A 35 16.71 1.75 -2.91
N PHE A 36 15.88 2.66 -3.41
CA PHE A 36 14.47 2.76 -3.04
C PHE A 36 13.60 1.67 -3.68
N ARG A 37 13.97 1.20 -4.88
CA ARG A 37 13.23 0.19 -5.65
C ARG A 37 12.81 -1.03 -4.82
N PRO A 38 13.70 -1.76 -4.13
CA PRO A 38 13.29 -2.91 -3.32
C PRO A 38 12.32 -2.52 -2.20
N LEU A 39 12.55 -1.38 -1.54
CA LEU A 39 11.74 -0.91 -0.41
C LEU A 39 10.31 -0.56 -0.83
N ARG A 40 10.14 0.16 -1.94
CA ARG A 40 8.81 0.50 -2.45
C ARG A 40 8.06 -0.74 -2.96
N LEU A 41 8.76 -1.66 -3.61
CA LEU A 41 8.14 -2.90 -4.14
C LEU A 41 7.66 -3.81 -3.00
N GLN A 42 8.43 -3.94 -1.92
CA GLN A 42 8.01 -4.67 -0.73
C GLN A 42 6.78 -4.05 -0.05
N ASN A 43 6.53 -2.76 -0.23
CA ASN A 43 5.35 -2.05 0.30
C ASN A 43 4.25 -1.85 -0.75
N GLY A 44 4.31 -2.57 -1.88
CA GLY A 44 3.27 -2.57 -2.90
C GLY A 44 3.21 -1.30 -3.76
N LEU A 45 4.26 -0.47 -3.75
CA LEU A 45 4.34 0.78 -4.50
C LEU A 45 5.18 0.60 -5.78
N TYR A 46 4.48 0.52 -6.91
CA TYR A 46 5.05 0.25 -8.23
C TYR A 46 5.14 1.53 -9.05
N LEU A 47 6.32 1.88 -9.56
CA LEU A 47 6.46 2.97 -10.52
C LEU A 47 5.92 2.52 -11.89
N GLN A 48 4.87 3.17 -12.36
CA GLN A 48 4.43 3.17 -13.76
C GLN A 48 5.09 4.34 -14.50
N LEU A 49 4.80 4.50 -15.79
CA LEU A 49 5.49 5.46 -16.66
C LEU A 49 5.57 6.89 -16.08
N HIS A 50 4.50 7.36 -15.41
CA HIS A 50 4.42 8.73 -14.90
C HIS A 50 3.97 8.84 -13.43
N ALA A 51 3.63 7.73 -12.77
CA ALA A 51 3.07 7.76 -11.43
C ALA A 51 3.30 6.44 -10.69
N TYR A 52 3.17 6.47 -9.37
CA TYR A 52 3.15 5.25 -8.58
C TYR A 52 1.75 4.63 -8.57
N MET A 53 1.68 3.32 -8.76
CA MET A 53 0.50 2.49 -8.52
C MET A 53 0.65 1.80 -7.15
N LEU A 54 -0.40 1.90 -6.32
CA LEU A 54 -0.45 1.24 -5.02
C LEU A 54 -1.25 -0.06 -5.12
N ARG A 55 -0.60 -1.18 -4.80
CA ARG A 55 -1.26 -2.48 -4.66
C ARG A 55 -1.51 -2.81 -3.20
N VAL A 56 -2.77 -2.88 -2.80
CA VAL A 56 -3.17 -3.28 -1.45
C VAL A 56 -3.45 -4.79 -1.42
N ALA A 57 -2.78 -5.49 -0.52
CA ALA A 57 -2.98 -6.91 -0.31
C ALA A 57 -4.31 -7.18 0.42
N ILE A 58 -5.07 -8.17 -0.04
CA ILE A 58 -6.32 -8.62 0.57
C ILE A 58 -6.17 -10.12 0.89
N PRO A 59 -5.84 -10.48 2.13
CA PRO A 59 -5.64 -11.88 2.50
C PRO A 59 -6.87 -12.73 2.17
N TYR A 60 -6.63 -13.80 1.40
CA TYR A 60 -7.66 -14.72 0.94
C TYR A 60 -8.83 -14.06 0.17
N GLY A 61 -8.66 -12.83 -0.31
CA GLY A 61 -9.73 -12.05 -0.94
C GLY A 61 -10.89 -11.68 0.00
N GLN A 62 -10.74 -11.83 1.32
CA GLN A 62 -11.83 -11.58 2.28
C GLN A 62 -11.90 -10.11 2.70
N LEU A 63 -13.07 -9.51 2.55
CA LEU A 63 -13.36 -8.13 2.97
C LEU A 63 -14.70 -8.05 3.70
N ASN A 64 -14.78 -7.20 4.72
CA ASN A 64 -16.05 -6.70 5.24
C ASN A 64 -16.40 -5.33 4.66
N SER A 65 -17.64 -4.89 4.88
CA SER A 65 -18.15 -3.61 4.38
C SER A 65 -17.35 -2.39 4.88
N ARG A 66 -16.77 -2.45 6.09
CA ARG A 66 -15.93 -1.38 6.63
C ARG A 66 -14.59 -1.27 5.89
N GLN A 67 -13.95 -2.40 5.60
CA GLN A 67 -12.72 -2.45 4.80
C GLN A 67 -13.00 -1.95 3.38
N MET A 68 -14.09 -2.40 2.74
CA MET A 68 -14.47 -1.92 1.40
C MET A 68 -14.71 -0.41 1.36
N ARG A 69 -15.38 0.15 2.38
CA ARG A 69 -15.53 1.61 2.50
C ARG A 69 -14.19 2.33 2.62
N LYS A 70 -13.20 1.76 3.32
CA LYS A 70 -11.86 2.35 3.42
C LYS A 70 -11.11 2.29 2.09
N LEU A 71 -11.20 1.18 1.36
CA LEU A 71 -10.66 1.05 -0.01
C LEU A 71 -11.29 2.09 -0.96
N ALA A 72 -12.60 2.30 -0.87
CA ALA A 72 -13.29 3.31 -1.68
C ALA A 72 -12.86 4.75 -1.31
N HIS A 73 -12.56 5.02 -0.04
CA HIS A 73 -11.99 6.30 0.38
C HIS A 73 -10.59 6.52 -0.20
N ILE A 74 -9.73 5.48 -0.22
CA ILE A 74 -8.41 5.57 -0.85
C ILE A 74 -8.54 5.97 -2.32
N ALA A 75 -9.41 5.29 -3.07
CA ALA A 75 -9.66 5.58 -4.48
C ALA A 75 -10.06 7.04 -4.73
N ARG A 76 -10.95 7.60 -3.90
CA ARG A 76 -11.48 8.97 -4.08
C ARG A 76 -10.54 10.06 -3.58
N THR A 77 -9.73 9.77 -2.57
CA THR A 77 -8.90 10.79 -1.91
C THR A 77 -7.48 10.85 -2.48
N TYR A 78 -6.92 9.72 -2.90
CA TYR A 78 -5.52 9.63 -3.32
C TYR A 78 -5.33 9.16 -4.78
N ASP A 79 -6.42 8.80 -5.46
CA ASP A 79 -6.39 8.35 -6.85
C ASP A 79 -7.60 8.94 -7.62
N LYS A 80 -7.92 8.40 -8.79
CA LYS A 80 -8.91 8.90 -9.76
C LYS A 80 -10.35 8.44 -9.50
N GLY A 81 -10.64 7.93 -8.30
CA GLY A 81 -11.98 7.51 -7.90
C GLY A 81 -12.36 6.07 -8.30
N TYR A 82 -11.45 5.30 -8.88
CA TYR A 82 -11.64 3.88 -9.19
C TYR A 82 -10.52 3.02 -8.59
N GLY A 83 -10.68 1.70 -8.62
CA GLY A 83 -9.65 0.74 -8.25
C GLY A 83 -9.89 -0.58 -8.95
N HIS A 84 -8.82 -1.32 -9.23
CA HIS A 84 -8.89 -2.55 -10.02
C HIS A 84 -8.58 -3.78 -9.17
N PHE A 85 -9.54 -4.69 -9.06
CA PHE A 85 -9.25 -6.00 -8.51
C PHE A 85 -8.40 -6.80 -9.48
N THR A 86 -7.38 -7.44 -8.92
CA THR A 86 -6.45 -8.29 -9.65
C THR A 86 -6.95 -9.73 -9.66
N THR A 87 -6.39 -10.55 -10.56
CA THR A 87 -6.61 -12.01 -10.57
C THR A 87 -6.14 -12.70 -9.30
N ARG A 88 -5.29 -12.04 -8.48
CA ARG A 88 -4.85 -12.51 -7.16
C ARG A 88 -5.67 -11.91 -6.01
N GLN A 89 -6.87 -11.41 -6.31
CA GLN A 89 -7.84 -10.86 -5.35
C GLN A 89 -7.38 -9.65 -4.53
N ASN A 90 -6.23 -9.04 -4.88
CA ASN A 90 -5.77 -7.74 -4.37
C ASN A 90 -6.43 -6.59 -5.14
N ILE A 91 -6.27 -5.34 -4.67
CA ILE A 91 -6.74 -4.14 -5.38
C ILE A 91 -5.56 -3.21 -5.73
N GLN A 92 -5.66 -2.53 -6.87
CA GLN A 92 -4.69 -1.55 -7.36
C GLN A 92 -5.34 -0.18 -7.60
N TYR A 93 -4.55 0.86 -7.36
CA TYR A 93 -4.84 2.27 -7.63
C TYR A 93 -3.72 2.85 -8.49
#